data_AF-G5A1X2-F1
#
_entry.id   AF-G5A1X2-F1
#
_cell.length_a   1.000
_cell.length_b   1.000
_cell.length_c   1.000
_cell.angle_alpha   90.00
_cell.angle_beta   90.00
_cell.angle_gamma   90.00
#
_symmetry.space_group_name_H-M   'P 1'
#
loop_
_entity.id
_entity.type
_entity.pdbx_description
1 polymer ?
#
loop_
_entity_poly.entity_id
_entity_poly.type
_entity_poly.pdbx_seq_one_letter_code
_entity_poly.pdbx_strand_id
1 'polypeptide(L)'
;SRQLLLASELQKARAKKRVLLLLRLRCMLPFDRNVLTVDALIDPSKSPWHTLYASQDRGSFIAVVSIDPQSFECLLKAFSVHYVVKSGVGKSGRPPKFIFKHAVLACLLHYYTAAVENKSLCELFGVPPATLSRVLAKDETALCACLNDLPDARIRFPSKE
;
A
#
# COMPACT_ATOMS: atom_id res chain seq x y z
N SER A 1 -56.68 2.48 -32.89
CA SER A 1 -55.32 1.91 -32.90
C SER A 1 -54.16 2.91 -32.88
N ARG A 2 -54.19 4.04 -33.61
CA ARG A 2 -53.06 5.00 -33.64
C ARG A 2 -52.73 5.68 -32.31
N GLN A 3 -53.73 6.06 -31.52
CA GLN A 3 -53.52 6.74 -30.23
C GLN A 3 -52.86 5.83 -29.18
N LEU A 4 -53.18 4.53 -29.18
CA LEU A 4 -52.57 3.54 -28.27
C LEU A 4 -51.11 3.28 -28.63
N LEU A 5 -50.77 3.25 -29.92
CA LEU A 5 -49.38 3.14 -30.39
C LEU A 5 -48.54 4.37 -29.97
N LEU A 6 -49.09 5.58 -30.14
CA LEU A 6 -48.43 6.81 -29.72
C LEU A 6 -48.20 6.87 -28.19
N ALA A 7 -49.18 6.40 -27.40
CA ALA A 7 -49.04 6.30 -25.94
C ALA A 7 -47.94 5.31 -25.52
N SER A 8 -47.84 4.16 -26.22
CA SER A 8 -46.79 3.15 -26.00
C SER A 8 -45.38 3.68 -26.33
N GLU A 9 -45.23 4.41 -27.45
CA GLU A 9 -43.96 5.01 -27.84
C GLU A 9 -43.51 6.12 -26.87
N LEU A 10 -44.44 6.94 -26.37
CA LEU A 10 -44.16 7.93 -25.32
C LEU A 10 -43.75 7.26 -24.00
N GLN A 11 -44.37 6.13 -23.66
CA GLN A 11 -44.02 5.36 -22.47
C GLN A 11 -42.62 4.73 -22.59
N LYS A 12 -42.28 4.18 -23.75
CA LYS A 12 -40.93 3.68 -24.07
C LYS A 12 -39.89 4.81 -24.04
N ALA A 13 -40.20 5.98 -24.59
CA ALA A 13 -39.31 7.14 -24.57
C ALA A 13 -39.06 7.64 -23.13
N ARG A 14 -40.10 7.69 -22.29
CA ARG A 14 -39.99 8.02 -20.85
C ARG A 14 -39.16 6.99 -20.09
N ALA A 15 -39.36 5.70 -20.37
CA ALA A 15 -38.57 4.62 -19.77
C ALA A 15 -37.09 4.71 -20.18
N LYS A 16 -36.80 4.90 -21.48
CA LYS A 16 -35.43 5.13 -21.99
C LYS A 16 -34.78 6.34 -21.33
N LYS A 17 -35.49 7.46 -21.20
CA LYS A 17 -34.99 8.67 -20.53
C LYS A 17 -34.68 8.42 -19.05
N ARG A 18 -35.53 7.66 -18.34
CA ARG A 18 -35.28 7.24 -16.94
C ARG A 18 -34.04 6.35 -16.82
N VAL A 19 -33.90 5.35 -17.70
CA VAL A 19 -32.70 4.49 -17.74
C VAL A 19 -31.45 5.31 -18.05
N LEU A 20 -31.51 6.23 -19.01
CA LEU A 20 -30.39 7.11 -19.35
C LEU A 20 -30.00 8.03 -18.18
N LEU A 21 -30.99 8.54 -17.44
CA LEU A 21 -30.77 9.32 -16.21
C LEU A 21 -30.12 8.48 -15.11
N LEU A 22 -30.57 7.23 -14.91
CA LEU A 22 -29.94 6.31 -13.95
C LEU A 22 -28.50 5.96 -14.34
N LEU A 23 -28.24 5.72 -15.62
CA LEU A 23 -26.88 5.48 -16.13
C LEU A 23 -26.00 6.73 -15.95
N ARG A 24 -26.54 7.92 -16.24
CA ARG A 24 -25.82 9.18 -16.05
C ARG A 24 -25.54 9.45 -14.57
N LEU A 25 -26.50 9.20 -13.67
CA LEU A 25 -26.28 9.27 -12.22
C LEU A 25 -25.23 8.24 -11.76
N ARG A 26 -25.23 7.04 -12.33
CA ARG A 26 -24.22 6.00 -12.06
C ARG A 26 -22.83 6.38 -12.58
N CYS A 27 -22.73 7.15 -13.65
CA CYS A 27 -21.47 7.69 -14.17
C CYS A 27 -21.02 8.99 -13.46
N MET A 28 -21.94 9.76 -12.88
CA MET A 28 -21.65 11.01 -12.15
C MET A 28 -21.40 10.81 -10.66
N LEU A 29 -21.97 9.76 -10.05
CA LEU A 29 -21.43 9.24 -8.80
C LEU A 29 -20.02 8.77 -9.14
N PRO A 30 -18.96 9.33 -8.55
CA PRO A 30 -17.61 8.88 -8.85
C PRO A 30 -17.59 7.37 -8.54
N PHE A 31 -17.47 6.57 -9.60
CA PHE A 31 -17.08 5.18 -9.46
C PHE A 31 -15.59 5.22 -9.13
N ASP A 32 -15.28 5.70 -7.94
CA ASP A 32 -14.00 5.45 -7.30
C ASP A 32 -14.28 4.49 -6.15
N ARG A 33 -14.64 3.26 -6.55
CA ARG A 33 -14.68 2.10 -5.65
C ARG A 33 -13.27 1.72 -5.15
N ASN A 34 -12.26 2.52 -5.46
CA ASN A 34 -10.87 2.33 -5.09
C ASN A 34 -10.36 3.42 -4.13
N VAL A 35 -11.21 4.29 -3.60
CA VAL A 35 -10.82 5.12 -2.46
C VAL A 35 -10.76 4.22 -1.22
N LEU A 36 -9.56 3.73 -0.92
CA LEU A 36 -9.25 3.13 0.38
C LEU A 36 -9.40 4.23 1.44
N THR A 37 -10.61 4.34 2.00
CA THR A 37 -10.84 5.15 3.19
C THR A 37 -10.19 4.45 4.39
N VAL A 38 -9.83 5.23 5.41
CA VAL A 38 -9.18 4.67 6.60
C VAL A 38 -10.03 3.56 7.24
N ASP A 39 -11.35 3.67 7.19
CA ASP A 39 -12.27 2.71 7.81
C ASP A 39 -12.32 1.36 7.08
N ALA A 40 -11.88 1.32 5.82
CA ALA A 40 -11.78 0.09 5.03
C ALA A 40 -10.44 -0.66 5.24
N LEU A 41 -9.50 -0.05 5.97
CA LEU A 41 -8.16 -0.61 6.17
C LEU A 41 -8.08 -1.37 7.49
N ILE A 42 -7.35 -2.49 7.46
CA ILE A 42 -6.97 -3.23 8.67
C ILE A 42 -6.14 -2.28 9.55
N ASP A 43 -6.31 -2.39 10.88
CA ASP A 43 -5.44 -1.68 11.81
C ASP A 43 -3.97 -2.09 11.55
N PRO A 44 -3.02 -1.14 11.32
CA PRO A 44 -1.63 -1.48 11.04
C PRO A 44 -1.00 -2.45 12.05
N SER A 45 -1.42 -2.39 13.32
CA SER A 45 -0.95 -3.33 14.37
C SER A 45 -1.36 -4.80 14.13
N LYS A 46 -2.41 -5.02 13.33
CA LYS A 46 -2.96 -6.33 12.96
C LYS A 46 -2.66 -6.70 11.51
N SER A 47 -1.71 -6.02 10.86
CA SER A 47 -1.29 -6.36 9.51
C SER A 47 -0.84 -7.83 9.43
N PRO A 48 -1.19 -8.57 8.35
CA PRO A 48 -0.67 -9.92 8.11
C PRO A 48 0.86 -10.01 8.14
N TRP A 49 1.56 -8.91 7.85
CA TRP A 49 3.00 -8.80 8.02
C TRP A 49 3.45 -9.14 9.45
N HIS A 50 2.72 -8.71 10.48
CA HIS A 50 3.10 -8.98 11.87
C HIS A 50 3.08 -10.47 12.20
N THR A 51 2.11 -11.22 11.68
CA THR A 51 2.04 -12.67 11.85
C THR A 51 3.21 -13.37 11.14
N LEU A 52 3.52 -12.94 9.92
CA LEU A 52 4.65 -13.48 9.15
C LEU A 52 6.01 -13.13 9.78
N TYR A 53 6.14 -11.92 10.30
CA TYR A 53 7.33 -11.47 11.01
C TYR A 53 7.52 -12.23 12.34
N ALA A 54 6.44 -12.55 13.05
CA ALA A 54 6.51 -13.34 14.28
C ALA A 54 6.79 -14.83 14.02
N SER A 55 6.26 -15.39 12.93
CA SER A 55 6.49 -16.80 12.59
C SER A 55 7.90 -17.07 12.06
N GLN A 56 8.55 -16.06 11.47
CA GLN A 56 9.89 -16.16 10.87
C GLN A 56 9.99 -17.31 9.85
N ASP A 57 8.86 -17.67 9.20
CA ASP A 57 8.84 -18.73 8.20
C ASP A 57 9.64 -18.29 6.97
N ARG A 58 10.79 -18.94 6.74
CA ARG A 58 11.76 -18.53 5.73
C ARG A 58 11.19 -18.47 4.31
N GLY A 59 10.36 -19.45 3.94
CA GLY A 59 9.77 -19.52 2.60
C GLY A 59 8.82 -18.37 2.33
N SER A 60 7.87 -18.15 3.24
CA SER A 60 6.92 -17.03 3.15
C SER A 60 7.63 -15.68 3.22
N PHE A 61 8.67 -15.55 4.05
CA PHE A 61 9.42 -14.31 4.21
C PHE A 61 10.15 -13.91 2.92
N ILE A 62 10.88 -14.86 2.31
CA ILE A 62 11.56 -14.63 1.03
C ILE A 62 10.53 -14.34 -0.08
N ALA A 63 9.36 -14.99 -0.07
CA ALA A 63 8.33 -14.71 -1.07
C ALA A 63 7.81 -13.26 -0.99
N VAL A 64 7.78 -12.66 0.21
CA VAL A 64 7.25 -11.30 0.42
C VAL A 64 8.33 -10.23 0.23
N VAL A 65 9.51 -10.39 0.83
CA VAL A 65 10.57 -9.34 0.83
C VAL A 65 11.86 -9.74 0.11
N SER A 66 11.90 -10.91 -0.54
CA SER A 66 13.02 -11.46 -1.33
C SER A 66 14.35 -11.65 -0.61
N ILE A 67 14.38 -11.49 0.72
CA ILE A 67 15.54 -11.77 1.57
C ILE A 67 15.13 -12.69 2.70
N ASP A 68 16.10 -13.44 3.25
CA ASP A 68 15.85 -14.31 4.39
C ASP A 68 15.66 -13.48 5.68
N PRO A 69 15.01 -14.06 6.71
CA PRO A 69 14.72 -13.31 7.93
C PRO A 69 15.97 -12.81 8.67
N GLN A 70 17.11 -13.53 8.61
CA GLN A 70 18.34 -13.12 9.28
C GLN A 70 18.97 -11.91 8.58
N SER A 71 19.04 -11.93 7.25
CA SER A 71 19.47 -10.77 6.46
C SER A 71 18.55 -9.57 6.66
N PHE A 72 17.25 -9.80 6.78
CA PHE A 72 16.28 -8.74 7.08
C PHE A 72 16.54 -8.10 8.43
N GLU A 73 16.82 -8.87 9.49
CA GLU A 73 17.16 -8.31 10.82
C GLU A 73 18.46 -7.50 10.81
N CYS A 74 19.48 -7.98 10.09
CA CYS A 74 20.73 -7.23 9.90
C CYS A 74 20.47 -5.88 9.21
N LEU A 75 19.69 -5.90 8.13
CA LEU A 75 19.29 -4.70 7.41
C LEU A 75 18.43 -3.77 8.29
N LEU A 76 17.50 -4.33 9.05
CA LEU A 76 16.62 -3.59 9.95
C LEU A 76 17.42 -2.87 11.04
N LYS A 77 18.45 -3.52 11.59
CA LYS A 77 19.33 -2.91 12.60
C LYS A 77 20.01 -1.66 12.06
N ALA A 78 20.63 -1.75 10.89
CA ALA A 78 21.28 -0.61 10.23
C ALA A 78 20.25 0.46 9.82
N PHE A 79 19.13 0.04 9.22
CA PHE A 79 18.03 0.92 8.82
C PHE A 79 17.46 1.72 10.01
N SER A 80 17.36 1.09 11.18
CA SER A 80 16.80 1.71 12.38
C SER A 80 17.57 2.94 12.86
N VAL A 81 18.87 3.04 12.51
CA VAL A 81 19.74 4.19 12.82
C VAL A 81 19.37 5.39 11.97
N HIS A 82 19.06 5.18 10.68
CA HIS A 82 18.75 6.25 9.73
C HIS A 82 17.26 6.62 9.70
N TYR A 83 16.37 5.68 10.04
CA TYR A 83 14.93 5.93 10.02
C TYR A 83 14.43 6.58 11.33
N VAL A 84 14.40 7.92 11.34
CA VAL A 84 13.84 8.70 12.45
C VAL A 84 12.32 8.83 12.29
N VAL A 85 11.53 8.13 13.11
CA VAL A 85 10.07 8.32 13.13
C VAL A 85 9.75 9.72 13.67
N LYS A 86 9.23 10.62 12.83
CA LYS A 86 8.89 12.01 13.21
C LYS A 86 7.56 12.10 13.97
N SER A 87 7.24 11.11 14.79
CA SER A 87 6.20 11.21 15.81
C SER A 87 6.88 11.61 17.11
N GLY A 88 7.14 12.90 17.26
CA GLY A 88 7.62 13.44 18.53
C GLY A 88 6.60 13.16 19.62
N VAL A 89 7.05 12.61 20.74
CA VAL A 89 6.30 12.60 22.00
C VAL A 89 5.92 14.07 22.29
N GLY A 90 4.62 14.38 22.34
CA GLY A 90 4.13 15.73 22.63
C GLY A 90 3.66 16.59 21.45
N LYS A 91 3.66 16.10 20.19
CA LYS A 91 2.96 16.80 19.10
C LYS A 91 1.50 16.35 19.04
N SER A 92 0.57 17.25 19.37
CA SER A 92 -0.88 17.00 19.29
C SER A 92 -1.28 16.78 17.82
N GLY A 93 -1.67 15.55 17.48
CA GLY A 93 -2.04 15.14 16.12
C GLY A 93 -2.40 13.66 16.05
N ARG A 94 -2.90 13.21 14.89
CA ARG A 94 -3.25 11.79 14.65
C ARG A 94 -2.01 10.90 14.86
N PRO A 95 -2.10 9.79 15.63
CA PRO A 95 -0.96 8.91 15.84
C PRO A 95 -0.39 8.41 14.50
N PRO A 96 0.95 8.26 14.38
CA PRO A 96 1.58 7.72 13.19
C PRO A 96 1.01 6.32 12.91
N LYS A 97 0.51 6.09 11.70
CA LYS A 97 -0.03 4.77 11.32
C LYS A 97 1.05 3.70 11.17
N PHE A 98 2.25 4.08 10.74
CA PHE A 98 3.43 3.21 10.70
C PHE A 98 4.25 3.39 11.98
N ILE A 99 3.92 2.59 12.99
CA ILE A 99 4.58 2.62 14.30
C ILE A 99 5.85 1.77 14.29
N PHE A 100 5.82 0.64 13.58
CA PHE A 100 6.87 -0.37 13.60
C PHE A 100 7.85 -0.20 12.44
N LYS A 101 9.14 0.02 12.76
CA LYS A 101 10.21 0.18 11.76
C LYS A 101 10.36 -1.04 10.84
N HIS A 102 10.17 -2.24 11.38
CA HIS A 102 10.20 -3.48 10.58
C HIS A 102 9.09 -3.51 9.52
N ALA A 103 7.90 -2.98 9.83
CA ALA A 103 6.78 -2.97 8.90
C ALA A 103 7.00 -1.94 7.79
N VAL A 104 7.63 -0.81 8.13
CA VAL A 104 8.05 0.21 7.16
C VAL A 104 9.03 -0.41 6.15
N LEU A 105 10.15 -0.96 6.64
CA LEU A 105 11.17 -1.59 5.80
C LEU A 105 10.58 -2.72 4.93
N ALA A 106 9.74 -3.57 5.51
CA ALA A 106 9.08 -4.64 4.77
C ALA A 106 8.14 -4.14 3.68
N CYS A 107 7.45 -3.02 3.92
CA CYS A 107 6.59 -2.39 2.95
C CYS A 107 7.38 -1.87 1.75
N LEU A 108 8.55 -1.27 1.98
CA LEU A 108 9.42 -0.82 0.90
C LEU A 108 10.05 -1.97 0.13
N LEU A 109 10.52 -3.01 0.83
CA LEU A 109 11.04 -4.20 0.15
C LEU A 109 9.94 -4.87 -0.69
N HIS A 110 8.73 -5.03 -0.15
CA HIS A 110 7.61 -5.59 -0.89
C HIS A 110 7.23 -4.75 -2.12
N TYR A 111 7.37 -3.42 -2.03
CA TYR A 111 7.17 -2.51 -3.15
C TYR A 111 8.18 -2.74 -4.29
N TYR A 112 9.42 -3.12 -3.97
CA TYR A 112 10.43 -3.43 -5.00
C TYR A 112 10.37 -4.86 -5.54
N THR A 113 9.94 -5.82 -4.73
CA THR A 113 10.02 -7.24 -5.08
C THR A 113 8.80 -7.74 -5.83
N ALA A 114 7.64 -7.16 -5.59
CA ALA A 114 6.40 -7.66 -6.14
C ALA A 114 5.77 -6.62 -7.08
N ALA A 115 5.25 -7.08 -8.22
CA ALA A 115 4.48 -6.25 -9.16
C ALA A 115 3.07 -5.96 -8.61
N VAL A 116 2.99 -5.41 -7.40
CA VAL A 116 1.74 -5.18 -6.70
C VAL A 116 1.24 -3.77 -6.95
N GLU A 117 -0.06 -3.65 -7.19
CA GLU A 117 -0.73 -2.36 -7.15
C GLU A 117 -0.58 -1.73 -5.77
N ASN A 118 -0.39 -0.41 -5.72
CA ASN A 118 -0.33 0.35 -4.46
C ASN A 118 -1.52 0.07 -3.53
N LYS A 119 -2.67 -0.32 -4.10
CA LYS A 119 -3.87 -0.71 -3.35
C LYS A 119 -3.62 -1.95 -2.46
N SER A 120 -2.98 -2.97 -3.01
CA SER A 120 -2.66 -4.21 -2.27
C SER A 120 -1.67 -3.96 -1.13
N LEU A 121 -0.68 -3.08 -1.35
CA LEU A 121 0.22 -2.63 -0.28
C LEU A 121 -0.53 -1.88 0.83
N CYS A 122 -1.46 -1.00 0.45
CA CYS A 122 -2.27 -0.27 1.41
C CYS A 122 -3.14 -1.21 2.26
N GLU A 123 -3.76 -2.22 1.64
CA GLU A 123 -4.57 -3.24 2.32
C GLU A 123 -3.73 -4.13 3.23
N LEU A 124 -2.56 -4.58 2.75
CA LEU A 124 -1.66 -5.45 3.50
C LEU A 124 -1.11 -4.76 4.76
N PHE A 125 -0.70 -3.50 4.65
CA PHE A 125 -0.08 -2.75 5.76
C PHE A 125 -1.06 -1.84 6.52
N GLY A 126 -2.33 -1.75 6.11
CA GLY A 126 -3.35 -0.95 6.79
C GLY A 126 -3.18 0.58 6.63
N VAL A 127 -2.49 1.01 5.56
CA VAL A 127 -2.03 2.39 5.42
C VAL A 127 -2.66 3.06 4.19
N PRO A 128 -3.23 4.27 4.32
CA PRO A 128 -3.82 4.97 3.17
C PRO A 128 -2.78 5.33 2.09
N PRO A 129 -3.16 5.41 0.81
CA PRO A 129 -2.24 5.69 -0.30
C PRO A 129 -1.38 6.95 -0.12
N ALA A 130 -1.98 8.05 0.34
CA ALA A 130 -1.26 9.30 0.61
C ALA A 130 -0.26 9.20 1.78
N THR A 131 -0.45 8.26 2.70
CA THR A 131 0.50 7.98 3.78
C THR A 131 1.58 7.02 3.29
N LEU A 132 1.22 6.00 2.52
CA LEU A 132 2.15 5.06 1.90
C LEU A 132 3.19 5.80 1.07
N SER A 133 2.79 6.67 0.13
CA SER A 133 3.71 7.43 -0.71
C SER A 133 4.71 8.29 0.09
N ARG A 134 4.24 8.98 1.14
CA ARG A 134 5.12 9.78 2.02
C ARG A 134 6.07 8.92 2.85
N VAL A 135 5.62 7.74 3.27
CA VAL A 135 6.45 6.80 4.03
C VAL A 135 7.51 6.21 3.12
N LEU A 136 7.15 5.73 1.93
CA LEU A 136 8.08 5.16 0.95
C LEU A 136 9.20 6.14 0.59
N ALA A 137 8.89 7.38 0.20
CA ALA A 137 9.94 8.35 -0.16
C ALA A 137 10.97 8.59 0.97
N LYS A 138 10.50 8.59 2.22
CA LYS A 138 11.37 8.73 3.40
C LYS A 138 12.14 7.45 3.71
N ASP A 139 11.47 6.32 3.56
CA ASP A 139 12.02 4.98 3.76
C ASP A 139 13.16 4.74 2.77
N GLU A 140 12.95 5.05 1.48
CA GLU A 140 13.97 4.99 0.43
C GLU A 140 15.22 5.79 0.79
N THR A 141 15.05 7.02 1.28
CA THR A 141 16.17 7.85 1.72
C THR A 141 16.96 7.19 2.85
N ALA A 142 16.26 6.59 3.82
CA ALA A 142 16.91 5.90 4.94
C ALA A 142 17.54 4.57 4.51
N LEU A 143 16.92 3.85 3.59
CA LEU A 143 17.46 2.62 3.01
C LEU A 143 18.74 2.91 2.21
N CYS A 144 18.76 3.95 1.38
CA CYS A 144 19.97 4.35 0.65
C CYS A 144 21.13 4.69 1.62
N ALA A 145 20.86 5.43 2.69
CA ALA A 145 21.87 5.74 3.70
C ALA A 145 22.39 4.46 4.38
N CYS A 146 21.47 3.58 4.81
CA CYS A 146 21.78 2.29 5.41
C CYS A 146 22.68 1.40 4.50
N LEU A 147 22.34 1.30 3.22
CA LEU A 147 23.09 0.49 2.26
C LEU A 147 24.50 1.03 1.98
N ASN A 148 24.71 2.34 2.06
CA ASN A 148 26.05 2.94 1.93
C ASN A 148 26.97 2.56 3.11
N ASP A 149 26.40 2.41 4.30
CA ASP A 149 27.13 2.07 5.52
C ASP A 149 27.37 0.56 5.65
N LEU A 150 26.58 -0.27 4.96
CA LEU A 150 26.74 -1.73 4.96
C LEU A 150 27.84 -2.17 3.99
N PRO A 151 28.94 -2.79 4.48
CA PRO A 151 30.05 -3.22 3.63
C PRO A 151 29.63 -4.33 2.64
N ASP A 152 28.67 -5.17 3.04
CA ASP A 152 28.15 -6.30 2.25
C ASP A 152 27.22 -5.85 1.12
N ALA A 153 26.64 -4.64 1.23
CA ALA A 153 25.79 -4.06 0.20
C ALA A 153 26.59 -3.38 -0.92
N ARG A 154 27.92 -3.27 -0.78
CA ARG A 154 28.76 -2.62 -1.79
C ARG A 154 28.80 -3.47 -3.05
N ILE A 155 28.37 -2.86 -4.16
CA ILE A 155 28.53 -3.43 -5.50
C ILE A 155 30.03 -3.55 -5.78
N ARG A 156 30.55 -4.78 -5.77
CA ARG A 156 31.92 -5.09 -6.19
C ARG A 156 31.84 -5.97 -7.42
N PHE A 157 32.59 -5.61 -8.46
CA PHE A 157 32.76 -6.51 -9.59
C PHE A 157 33.55 -7.74 -9.13
N PRO A 158 33.21 -8.94 -9.63
CA PRO A 158 34.03 -10.11 -9.37
C PRO A 158 35.45 -9.84 -9.89
N SER A 159 36.45 -10.00 -9.03
CA SER A 159 37.84 -9.99 -9.46
C SER A 159 38.08 -11.20 -10.35
N LYS A 160 38.81 -11.01 -11.45
CA LYS A 160 39.28 -12.13 -12.27
C LYS A 160 40.27 -12.94 -11.41
N GLU A 161 39.88 -14.15 -11.04
CA GLU A 161 40.84 -15.21 -10.67
C GLU A 161 41.65 -15.63 -11.90
#